data_AF-A0A0C3PZM1-F1
#
_entry.id   AF-A0A0C3PZM1-F1
#
_cell.length_a   1.000
_cell.length_b   1.000
_cell.length_c   1.000
_cell.angle_alpha   90.00
_cell.angle_beta   90.00
_cell.angle_gamma   90.00
#
_symmetry.space_group_name_H-M   'P 1'
#
loop_
_entity.id
_entity.type
_entity.pdbx_description
1 polymer ?
#
loop_
_entity_poly.entity_id
_entity_poly.type
_entity_poly.pdbx_seq_one_letter_code
_entity_poly.pdbx_strand_id
1 'polypeptide(L)'
;MTLHKRLPLEIFGSILHLCVGFEKPVRDLVTLQLVCWTWHNIIADASFLWGTINAAEGLGAFRKALQMAKNSLLDLIFIERSTKIDQTEFFKLAGEKINQWKSLVVDSKRWEACQDHLDPAQGHLDLGPRASPKATSHTPIWRSTTQHC
;
A
#
# COMPACT_ATOMS: atom_id res chain seq x y z
N MET A 1 33.50 -21.77 19.56
CA MET A 1 32.52 -21.31 18.55
C MET A 1 31.28 -22.18 18.65
N THR A 2 30.32 -21.79 19.48
CA THR A 2 29.07 -22.53 19.66
C THR A 2 28.17 -22.30 18.45
N LEU A 3 27.92 -23.38 17.71
CA LEU A 3 27.01 -23.44 16.58
C LEU A 3 25.58 -23.29 17.13
N HIS A 4 25.18 -22.08 17.51
CA HIS A 4 23.79 -21.79 17.81
C HIS A 4 22.99 -22.14 16.56
N LYS A 5 22.17 -23.18 16.69
CA LYS A 5 21.19 -23.61 15.68
C LYS A 5 20.30 -22.41 15.39
N ARG A 6 20.69 -21.61 14.38
CA ARG A 6 19.87 -20.51 13.88
C ARG A 6 18.58 -21.15 13.40
N LEU A 7 17.46 -20.63 13.87
CA LEU A 7 16.16 -21.02 13.35
C LEU A 7 16.20 -20.82 11.82
N PRO A 8 15.78 -21.80 11.01
CA PRO A 8 15.73 -21.64 9.57
C PRO A 8 14.92 -20.39 9.20
N LEU A 9 15.38 -19.65 8.19
CA LEU A 9 14.76 -18.39 7.75
C LEU A 9 13.29 -18.61 7.35
N GLU A 10 12.97 -19.81 6.88
CA GLU A 10 11.63 -20.26 6.51
C GLU A 10 10.68 -20.20 7.71
N ILE A 11 11.12 -20.66 8.88
CA ILE A 11 10.31 -20.63 10.11
C ILE A 11 10.07 -19.19 10.56
N PHE A 12 11.08 -18.32 10.43
CA PHE A 12 10.93 -16.89 10.70
C PHE A 12 9.90 -16.26 9.76
N GLY A 13 9.95 -16.57 8.46
CA GLY A 13 8.98 -16.10 7.48
C GLY A 13 7.55 -16.53 7.85
N SER A 14 7.36 -17.79 8.25
CA SER A 14 6.04 -18.28 8.69
C SER A 14 5.54 -17.58 9.94
N ILE A 15 6.40 -17.36 10.95
CA ILE A 15 6.01 -16.62 12.16
C ILE A 15 5.64 -15.19 11.82
N LEU A 16 6.43 -14.50 10.98
CA LEU A 16 6.11 -13.14 10.55
C LEU A 16 4.76 -13.07 9.85
N HIS A 17 4.48 -14.00 8.95
CA HIS A 17 3.18 -14.05 8.26
C HIS A 17 2.01 -14.29 9.21
N LEU A 18 2.21 -15.08 10.27
CA LEU A 18 1.19 -15.35 11.28
C LEU A 18 1.02 -14.22 12.31
N CYS A 19 2.09 -13.48 12.61
CA CYS A 19 2.10 -12.47 13.67
C CYS A 19 1.87 -11.04 13.15
N VAL A 20 2.22 -10.75 11.90
CA VAL A 20 2.08 -9.42 11.31
C VAL A 20 0.72 -9.33 10.62
N GLY A 21 -0.23 -8.69 11.28
CA GLY A 21 -1.56 -8.49 10.72
C GLY A 21 -1.54 -7.49 9.57
N PHE A 22 -2.48 -7.65 8.62
CA PHE A 22 -2.64 -6.72 7.50
C PHE A 22 -3.08 -5.32 7.94
N GLU A 23 -3.81 -5.23 9.05
CA GLU A 23 -4.36 -3.97 9.54
C GLU A 23 -3.29 -3.03 10.12
N LYS A 24 -2.30 -3.60 10.84
CA LYS A 24 -1.31 -2.82 11.61
C LYS A 24 0.11 -3.41 11.48
N PRO A 25 0.61 -3.60 10.26
CA PRO A 25 1.86 -4.30 10.01
C PRO A 25 3.05 -3.61 10.68
N VAL A 26 3.11 -2.27 10.64
CA VAL A 26 4.24 -1.53 11.21
C VAL A 26 4.30 -1.72 12.71
N ARG A 27 3.16 -1.56 13.39
CA ARG A 27 3.09 -1.76 14.85
C ARG A 27 3.47 -3.18 15.24
N ASP A 28 2.96 -4.18 14.54
CA ASP A 28 3.23 -5.59 14.86
C ASP A 28 4.72 -5.93 14.65
N LEU A 29 5.34 -5.39 13.59
CA LEU A 29 6.79 -5.48 13.37
C LEU A 29 7.59 -4.81 14.49
N VAL A 30 7.19 -3.60 14.93
CA VAL A 30 7.84 -2.91 16.04
C VAL A 30 7.71 -3.73 17.34
N THR A 31 6.56 -4.33 17.60
CA THR A 31 6.38 -5.22 18.76
C THR A 31 7.30 -6.43 18.67
N LEU A 32 7.43 -7.05 17.50
CA LEU A 32 8.35 -8.17 17.30
C LEU A 32 9.82 -7.78 17.50
N GLN A 33 10.23 -6.59 17.06
CA GLN A 33 11.57 -6.06 17.33
C GLN A 33 11.90 -5.99 18.83
N LEU A 34 10.90 -5.83 19.70
CA LEU A 34 11.07 -5.74 21.14
C LEU A 34 11.16 -7.10 21.86
N VAL A 35 10.84 -8.21 21.18
CA VAL A 35 10.83 -9.54 21.80
C VAL A 35 12.23 -9.99 22.21
N CYS A 36 13.20 -9.91 21.29
CA CYS A 36 14.60 -10.16 21.59
C CYS A 36 15.52 -9.54 20.52
N TRP A 37 16.81 -9.46 20.82
CA TRP A 37 17.83 -8.88 19.92
C TRP A 37 17.90 -9.56 18.54
N THR A 38 17.61 -10.86 18.49
CA THR A 38 17.62 -11.60 17.21
C THR A 38 16.49 -11.12 16.30
N TRP A 39 15.28 -10.96 16.83
CA TRP A 39 14.15 -10.41 16.08
C TRP A 39 14.39 -8.99 15.61
N HIS A 40 14.95 -8.16 16.49
CA HIS A 40 15.32 -6.79 16.17
C HIS A 40 16.18 -6.73 14.90
N ASN A 41 17.27 -7.49 14.85
CA ASN A 41 18.20 -7.45 13.73
C ASN A 41 17.58 -8.00 12.44
N ILE A 42 16.89 -9.15 12.52
CA ILE A 42 16.25 -9.75 11.35
C ILE A 42 15.25 -8.78 10.73
N ILE A 43 14.40 -8.15 11.54
CA ILE A 43 13.38 -7.20 11.04
C ILE A 43 14.02 -5.89 10.56
N ALA A 44 15.09 -5.42 11.20
CA ALA A 44 15.80 -4.21 10.80
C ALA A 44 16.47 -4.37 9.42
N ASP A 45 17.01 -5.56 9.13
CA ASP A 45 17.66 -5.86 7.85
C ASP A 45 16.67 -6.22 6.74
N ALA A 46 15.47 -6.70 7.10
CA ALA A 46 14.44 -7.14 6.16
C ALA A 46 13.55 -5.98 5.67
N SER A 47 14.10 -5.12 4.81
CA SER A 47 13.38 -3.95 4.27
C SER A 47 12.02 -4.28 3.61
N PHE A 48 11.88 -5.47 3.02
CA PHE A 48 10.64 -5.90 2.35
C PHE A 48 9.45 -6.06 3.30
N LEU A 49 9.69 -6.28 4.61
CA LEU A 49 8.63 -6.37 5.61
C LEU A 49 7.94 -5.02 5.84
N TRP A 50 8.64 -3.92 5.55
CA TRP A 50 8.14 -2.56 5.73
C TRP A 50 7.45 -2.02 4.47
N GLY A 51 7.25 -2.86 3.45
CA GLY A 51 6.65 -2.47 2.17
C GLY A 51 5.15 -2.18 2.25
N THR A 52 4.42 -2.80 3.17
CA THR A 52 3.00 -2.52 3.37
C THR A 52 2.82 -1.44 4.43
N ILE A 53 2.22 -0.31 4.04
CA ILE A 53 2.08 0.87 4.91
C ILE A 53 0.62 1.32 4.95
N ASN A 54 0.04 1.29 6.15
CA ASN A 54 -1.33 1.75 6.39
C ASN A 54 -1.35 3.10 7.11
N ALA A 55 -2.00 4.10 6.52
CA ALA A 55 -2.14 5.43 7.09
C ALA A 55 -2.92 5.45 8.43
N ALA A 56 -3.74 4.43 8.70
CA ALA A 56 -4.45 4.26 9.97
C ALA A 56 -3.52 4.02 11.17
N GLU A 57 -2.29 3.58 10.93
CA GLU A 57 -1.27 3.41 11.99
C GLU A 57 -0.70 4.74 12.49
N GLY A 58 -0.89 5.81 11.73
CA GLY A 58 -0.50 7.17 12.07
C GLY A 58 0.89 7.57 11.60
N LEU A 59 1.16 8.87 11.71
CA LEU A 59 2.28 9.54 11.04
C LEU A 59 3.66 8.99 11.44
N GLY A 60 3.86 8.66 12.72
CA GLY A 60 5.12 8.09 13.20
C GLY A 60 5.41 6.70 12.62
N ALA A 61 4.39 5.84 12.57
CA ALA A 61 4.48 4.52 11.96
C ALA A 61 4.75 4.64 10.45
N PHE A 62 4.03 5.56 9.78
CA PHE A 62 4.19 5.83 8.36
C PHE A 62 5.62 6.26 7.99
N ARG A 63 6.17 7.26 8.68
CA ARG A 63 7.54 7.74 8.46
C ARG A 63 8.58 6.64 8.76
N LYS A 64 8.38 5.86 9.83
CA LYS A 64 9.26 4.75 10.17
C LYS A 64 9.25 3.69 9.06
N ALA A 65 8.08 3.31 8.56
CA ALA A 65 7.98 2.34 7.47
C ALA A 65 8.68 2.81 6.20
N LEU A 66 8.44 4.06 5.76
CA LEU A 66 9.14 4.65 4.63
C LEU A 66 10.67 4.69 4.80
N GLN A 67 11.15 4.98 6.01
CA GLN A 67 12.58 4.99 6.31
C GLN A 67 13.20 3.59 6.22
N MET A 68 12.47 2.56 6.66
CA MET A 68 12.96 1.18 6.69
C MET A 68 12.84 0.49 5.33
N ALA A 69 11.85 0.87 4.50
CA ALA A 69 11.58 0.29 3.19
C ALA A 69 12.52 0.79 2.06
N LYS A 70 13.78 1.16 2.37
CA LYS A 70 14.68 1.96 1.50
C LYS A 70 14.73 1.55 0.02
N ASN A 71 14.66 0.25 -0.28
CA ASN A 71 14.73 -0.31 -1.63
C ASN A 71 13.59 -1.30 -1.91
N SER A 72 12.51 -1.26 -1.13
CA SER A 72 11.39 -2.18 -1.25
C SER A 72 10.24 -1.54 -2.00
N LEU A 73 9.46 -2.38 -2.69
CA LEU A 73 8.22 -1.96 -3.31
C LEU A 73 7.17 -1.67 -2.22
N LEU A 74 6.39 -0.61 -2.42
CA LEU A 74 5.43 -0.09 -1.43
C LEU A 74 3.99 -0.43 -1.83
N ASP A 75 3.28 -1.07 -0.91
CA ASP A 75 1.83 -1.26 -0.92
C ASP A 75 1.22 -0.26 0.07
N LEU A 76 0.63 0.83 -0.43
CA LEU A 76 0.13 1.95 0.36
C LEU A 76 -1.38 1.86 0.55
N ILE A 77 -1.84 2.06 1.79
CA ILE A 77 -3.27 1.99 2.13
C ILE A 77 -3.67 3.30 2.82
N PHE A 78 -4.62 4.01 2.21
CA PHE A 78 -5.23 5.22 2.74
C PHE A 78 -6.75 5.03 2.81
N ILE A 79 -7.28 4.94 4.04
CA ILE A 79 -8.71 4.87 4.28
C ILE A 79 -9.09 6.12 5.06
N GLU A 80 -9.83 7.04 4.43
CA GLU A 80 -10.15 8.35 4.99
C GLU A 80 -10.87 8.26 6.34
N ARG A 81 -11.67 7.21 6.55
CA ARG A 81 -12.44 7.01 7.79
C ARG A 81 -11.61 6.59 9.00
N SER A 82 -10.47 5.95 8.77
CA SER A 82 -9.63 5.34 9.82
C SER A 82 -8.22 5.90 9.87
N THR A 83 -7.83 6.71 8.88
CA THR A 83 -6.52 7.35 8.83
C THR A 83 -6.34 8.31 10.00
N LYS A 84 -5.12 8.34 10.53
CA LYS A 84 -4.66 9.33 11.52
C LYS A 84 -3.74 10.37 10.91
N ILE A 85 -3.59 10.34 9.59
CA ILE A 85 -2.73 11.21 8.79
C ILE A 85 -3.64 11.99 7.85
N ASP A 86 -3.43 13.30 7.76
CA ASP A 86 -4.11 14.14 6.78
C ASP A 86 -3.82 13.66 5.35
N GLN A 87 -4.80 13.79 4.46
CA GLN A 87 -4.68 13.36 3.07
C GLN A 87 -3.49 14.04 2.36
N THR A 88 -3.34 15.35 2.56
CA THR A 88 -2.26 16.13 1.95
C THR A 88 -0.90 15.67 2.45
N GLU A 89 -0.78 15.43 3.77
CA GLU A 89 0.46 14.94 4.35
C GLU A 89 0.80 13.52 3.88
N PHE A 90 -0.20 12.63 3.77
CA PHE A 90 -0.02 11.29 3.24
C PHE A 90 0.55 11.32 1.82
N PHE A 91 -0.09 12.04 0.90
CA PHE A 91 0.37 12.09 -0.50
C PHE A 91 1.71 12.80 -0.65
N LYS A 92 1.99 13.81 0.19
CA LYS A 92 3.30 14.45 0.22
C LYS A 92 4.40 13.44 0.56
N LEU A 93 4.25 12.72 1.67
CA LEU A 93 5.26 11.77 2.15
C LEU A 93 5.37 10.54 1.24
N ALA A 94 4.24 9.99 0.79
CA ALA A 94 4.22 8.87 -0.14
C ALA A 94 4.87 9.25 -1.48
N GLY A 95 4.61 10.48 -1.95
CA GLY A 95 5.12 11.01 -3.21
C GLY A 95 6.65 11.09 -3.26
N GLU A 96 7.33 11.26 -2.13
CA GLU A 96 8.80 11.22 -2.04
C GLU A 96 9.40 9.87 -2.49
N LYS A 97 8.57 8.80 -2.51
CA LYS A 97 8.95 7.44 -2.89
C LYS A 97 8.12 6.90 -4.05
N ILE A 98 7.60 7.77 -4.92
CA ILE A 98 6.68 7.36 -6.01
C ILE A 98 7.25 6.28 -6.95
N ASN A 99 8.57 6.27 -7.16
CA ASN A 99 9.26 5.25 -7.96
C ASN A 99 9.30 3.84 -7.31
N GLN A 100 8.93 3.74 -6.04
CA GLN A 100 8.86 2.48 -5.29
C GLN A 100 7.41 1.99 -5.15
N TRP A 101 6.42 2.73 -5.64
CA TRP A 101 5.02 2.31 -5.49
C TRP A 101 4.73 1.06 -6.32
N LYS A 102 4.09 0.09 -5.67
CA LYS A 102 3.56 -1.12 -6.29
C LYS A 102 2.04 -1.14 -6.29
N SER A 103 1.42 -0.72 -5.19
CA SER A 103 -0.03 -0.61 -5.07
C SER A 103 -0.42 0.59 -4.22
N LEU A 104 -1.57 1.18 -4.53
CA LEU A 104 -2.20 2.22 -3.73
C LEU A 104 -3.70 1.91 -3.61
N VAL A 105 -4.17 1.77 -2.37
CA VAL A 105 -5.59 1.64 -2.04
C VAL A 105 -6.04 2.94 -1.40
N VAL A 106 -7.02 3.61 -2.02
CA VAL A 106 -7.66 4.82 -1.49
C VAL A 106 -9.15 4.55 -1.32
N ASP A 107 -9.60 4.57 -0.07
CA ASP A 107 -11.03 4.57 0.27
C ASP A 107 -11.38 5.97 0.81
N SER A 108 -12.08 6.76 -0.02
CA SER A 108 -12.59 8.08 0.33
C SER A 108 -14.08 8.15 0.04
N LYS A 109 -14.84 8.64 1.03
CA LYS A 109 -16.30 8.83 0.90
C LYS A 109 -16.66 9.83 -0.20
N ARG A 110 -15.72 10.72 -0.55
CA ARG A 110 -15.96 11.84 -1.45
C ARG A 110 -16.18 11.41 -2.90
N TRP A 111 -15.75 10.21 -3.27
CA TRP A 111 -15.88 9.72 -4.64
C TRP A 111 -17.32 9.35 -5.01
N GLU A 112 -18.11 8.84 -4.05
CA GLU A 112 -19.49 8.41 -4.30
C GLU A 112 -20.40 9.58 -4.70
N ALA A 113 -20.15 10.79 -4.17
CA ALA A 113 -20.95 11.97 -4.47
C ALA A 113 -20.74 12.55 -5.88
N CYS A 114 -19.67 12.19 -6.58
CA CYS A 114 -19.41 12.66 -7.95
C CYS A 114 -20.01 11.74 -9.03
N GLN A 115 -20.39 10.51 -8.68
CA GLN A 115 -20.99 9.56 -9.62
C GLN A 115 -22.43 9.96 -9.99
N ASP A 116 -23.17 10.58 -9.06
CA ASP A 116 -24.58 10.96 -9.22
C ASP A 116 -24.80 12.26 -10.05
N HIS A 117 -23.73 12.84 -10.60
CA HIS A 117 -23.81 14.03 -11.48
C HIS A 117 -23.41 13.76 -12.94
N LEU A 118 -23.10 12.52 -13.29
CA LEU A 118 -23.01 12.11 -14.70
C LEU A 118 -24.41 11.73 -15.20
N ASP A 119 -25.20 12.75 -15.49
CA ASP A 119 -26.50 12.63 -16.14
C ASP A 119 -26.33 11.97 -17.53
N PRO A 120 -26.90 10.77 -17.80
CA PRO A 120 -26.77 10.10 -19.09
C PRO A 120 -27.59 10.76 -20.23
N ALA A 121 -28.22 11.91 -19.99
CA ALA A 121 -29.27 12.44 -20.86
C ALA A 121 -28.85 13.46 -21.95
N GLN A 122 -27.57 13.80 -22.14
CA GLN A 122 -27.19 14.77 -23.18
C GLN A 122 -26.10 14.25 -24.11
N GLY A 123 -26.53 13.66 -25.23
CA GLY A 123 -25.63 13.42 -26.36
C GLY A 123 -26.08 12.42 -27.40
N HIS A 124 -27.34 12.47 -27.88
CA HIS A 124 -27.64 11.96 -29.22
C HIS A 124 -27.02 12.92 -30.24
N LEU A 125 -25.71 12.83 -30.43
CA LEU A 125 -25.01 13.42 -31.57
C LEU A 125 -24.89 12.35 -32.63
N ASP A 126 -25.72 12.53 -33.66
CA ASP A 126 -25.70 11.79 -34.92
C ASP A 126 -24.33 11.99 -35.59
N LEU A 127 -23.44 11.00 -35.43
CA LEU A 127 -22.13 10.96 -36.07
C LEU A 127 -22.23 10.06 -37.30
N GLY A 128 -22.31 10.71 -38.47
CA GLY A 128 -22.16 10.05 -39.76
C GLY A 128 -20.83 9.28 -39.91
N PRO A 129 -20.72 8.42 -40.94
CA PRO A 129 -19.68 7.42 -41.03
C PRO A 129 -18.28 8.03 -41.20
N ARG A 130 -17.39 7.80 -40.23
CA ARG A 130 -15.99 8.20 -40.26
C ARG A 130 -15.06 6.99 -40.39
N ALA A 131 -14.20 7.03 -41.40
CA ALA A 131 -13.22 5.99 -41.70
C ALA A 131 -12.21 5.80 -40.55
N SER A 132 -11.91 4.53 -40.27
CA SER A 132 -10.97 4.08 -39.23
C SER A 132 -9.51 4.33 -39.60
N PRO A 133 -8.68 4.76 -38.63
CA PRO A 133 -7.26 4.42 -38.60
C PRO A 133 -6.97 3.43 -37.46
N LYS A 134 -6.21 2.38 -37.78
CA LYS A 134 -5.55 1.48 -36.82
C LYS A 134 -4.55 2.28 -35.99
N ALA A 135 -4.69 2.22 -34.66
CA ALA A 135 -3.60 2.55 -33.75
C ALA A 135 -3.59 1.56 -32.59
N THR A 136 -2.53 0.76 -32.54
CA THR A 136 -2.17 -0.11 -31.43
C THR A 136 -1.63 0.75 -30.29
N SER A 137 -2.27 0.77 -29.12
CA SER A 137 -1.64 1.28 -27.91
C SER A 137 -1.91 0.32 -26.74
N HIS A 138 -0.82 -0.01 -26.05
CA HIS A 138 -0.81 -0.76 -24.81
C HIS A 138 -1.10 0.21 -23.66
N THR A 139 -2.17 -0.04 -22.90
CA THR A 139 -2.48 0.64 -21.64
C THR A 139 -2.20 -0.29 -20.45
N PRO A 140 -1.59 0.19 -19.37
CA PRO A 140 -1.51 -0.55 -18.11
C PRO A 140 -2.90 -0.63 -17.47
N ILE A 141 -3.27 -1.83 -17.01
CA ILE A 141 -4.57 -2.13 -16.41
C ILE A 141 -4.52 -1.74 -14.93
N TRP A 142 -5.11 -0.61 -14.58
CA TRP A 142 -5.45 -0.27 -13.20
C TRP A 142 -6.73 -1.03 -12.82
N ARG A 143 -6.68 -1.94 -11.84
CA ARG A 143 -7.87 -2.56 -11.27
C ARG A 143 -8.23 -1.88 -9.95
N SER A 144 -9.28 -1.06 -9.97
CA SER A 144 -10.03 -0.74 -8.75
C SER A 144 -10.81 -2.00 -8.36
N THR A 145 -10.56 -2.52 -7.16
CA THR A 145 -11.38 -3.60 -6.60
C THR A 145 -12.33 -2.97 -5.60
N THR A 146 -13.54 -2.65 -6.05
CA THR A 146 -14.63 -2.24 -5.16
C THR A 146 -15.20 -3.52 -4.55
N GLN A 147 -14.92 -3.77 -3.27
CA GLN A 147 -15.50 -4.89 -2.54
C GLN A 147 -16.82 -4.38 -1.91
N HIS A 148 -17.95 -4.83 -2.44
CA HIS A 148 -19.25 -4.60 -1.80
C HIS A 148 -19.36 -5.53 -0.57
N CYS A 149 -19.52 -4.93 0.61
CA CYS A 149 -20.05 -5.58 1.80
C CYS A 149 -21.58 -5.47 1.81
#